data_AF-A0A968PGP0-F1
#
_entry.id   AF-A0A968PGP0-F1
#
_cell.length_a   1.000
_cell.length_b   1.000
_cell.length_c   1.000
_cell.angle_alpha   90.00
_cell.angle_beta   90.00
_cell.angle_gamma   90.00
#
_symmetry.space_group_name_H-M   'P 1'
#
loop_
_entity.id
_entity.type
_entity.pdbx_description
1 polymer ?
#
loop_
_entity_poly.entity_id
_entity_poly.type
_entity_poly.pdbx_seq_one_letter_code
_entity_poly.pdbx_strand_id
1 'polypeptide(L)'
;MLPPEARLPTSGGAIGVTDASGGVEGVDITVPVYQFSETHYLPASQVTQSYKAALFQLTGKVNSDSFRGLAAGECLFLGASGSRRGTGPDDDWEITFRFAGSPNRTNLTLGSITGIDKKGWEYLWVRYADAEDTASKTLVKQPVAVYIEKVYQEASFSGLEI
;
A
#
# COMPACT_ATOMS: atom_id res chain seq x y z
N MET A 1 36.12 23.14 11.71
CA MET A 1 35.47 24.31 11.08
C MET A 1 35.46 24.04 9.59
N LEU A 2 34.31 23.74 8.98
CA LEU A 2 34.22 23.49 7.54
C LEU A 2 34.54 24.79 6.78
N PRO A 3 35.30 24.74 5.66
CA PRO A 3 35.62 25.94 4.89
C PRO A 3 34.35 26.56 4.29
N PRO A 4 34.30 27.89 4.15
CA PRO A 4 33.18 28.56 3.51
C PRO A 4 33.13 28.12 2.04
N GLU A 5 31.94 27.73 1.57
CA GLU A 5 31.60 27.21 0.22
C GLU A 5 31.53 25.68 0.03
N ALA A 6 31.81 24.85 1.04
CA ALA A 6 31.50 23.42 0.94
C ALA A 6 29.97 23.17 1.05
N ARG A 7 29.25 23.25 -0.08
CA ARG A 7 27.86 22.79 -0.16
C ARG A 7 27.86 21.27 0.03
N LEU A 8 27.02 20.77 0.93
CA LEU A 8 26.85 19.33 1.11
C LEU A 8 26.37 18.69 -0.20
N PRO A 9 26.90 17.52 -0.59
CA PRO A 9 26.45 16.83 -1.78
C PRO A 9 24.95 16.55 -1.74
N THR A 10 24.28 16.70 -2.88
CA THR A 10 22.81 16.53 -2.97
C THR A 10 22.42 15.16 -3.51
N SER A 11 21.89 14.29 -2.65
CA SER A 11 21.52 12.90 -3.02
C SER A 11 20.12 12.76 -3.62
N GLY A 12 19.46 13.86 -4.00
CA GLY A 12 18.15 13.83 -4.67
C GLY A 12 17.03 13.11 -3.89
N GLY A 13 17.10 13.09 -2.56
CA GLY A 13 16.14 12.39 -1.71
C GLY A 13 16.50 10.94 -1.36
N ALA A 14 17.67 10.43 -1.79
CA ALA A 14 18.21 9.18 -1.28
C ALA A 14 18.51 9.29 0.23
N ILE A 15 18.09 8.30 1.01
CA ILE A 15 18.26 8.24 2.47
C ILE A 15 19.22 7.10 2.80
N GLY A 16 20.14 7.31 3.76
CA GLY A 16 21.11 6.28 4.19
C GLY A 16 22.15 5.94 3.12
N VAL A 17 22.73 6.97 2.47
CA VAL A 17 23.79 6.78 1.47
C VAL A 17 25.10 6.44 2.18
N THR A 18 25.69 5.28 1.90
CA THR A 18 26.98 4.85 2.48
C THR A 18 28.16 5.19 1.58
N ASP A 19 29.25 5.63 2.22
CA ASP A 19 30.46 6.21 1.62
C ASP A 19 31.44 5.18 1.03
N ALA A 20 31.37 3.91 1.45
CA ALA A 20 32.34 2.88 1.04
C ALA A 20 31.93 2.02 -0.19
N SER A 21 30.64 1.92 -0.52
CA SER A 21 30.13 1.11 -1.65
C SER A 21 28.99 1.76 -2.44
N GLY A 22 28.55 2.96 -2.04
CA GLY A 22 27.46 3.67 -2.69
C GLY A 22 26.09 3.01 -2.47
N GLY A 23 25.91 2.24 -1.40
CA GLY A 23 24.61 1.68 -1.06
C GLY A 23 23.62 2.79 -0.64
N VAL A 24 22.34 2.62 -0.98
CA VAL A 24 21.24 3.43 -0.43
C VAL A 24 20.43 2.52 0.47
N GLU A 25 20.57 2.68 1.78
CA GLU A 25 19.89 1.82 2.77
C GLU A 25 18.40 2.16 2.91
N GLY A 26 18.03 3.42 2.64
CA GLY A 26 16.69 3.92 2.89
C GLY A 26 16.40 4.08 4.39
N VAL A 27 15.12 4.28 4.70
CA VAL A 27 14.61 4.25 6.07
C VAL A 27 13.19 3.74 6.04
N ASP A 28 12.82 2.91 7.01
CA ASP A 28 11.44 2.50 7.20
C ASP A 28 10.66 3.68 7.80
N ILE A 29 9.61 4.09 7.08
CA ILE A 29 8.61 5.03 7.59
C ILE A 29 7.28 4.30 7.78
N THR A 30 6.49 4.76 8.74
CA THR A 30 5.11 4.30 8.86
C THR A 30 4.33 4.73 7.62
N VAL A 31 3.98 3.77 6.77
CA VAL A 31 3.00 3.97 5.71
C VAL A 31 1.63 4.14 6.37
N PRO A 32 0.88 5.23 6.11
CA PRO A 32 -0.43 5.42 6.74
C PRO A 32 -1.38 4.31 6.32
N VAL A 33 -1.66 3.39 7.23
CA VAL A 33 -2.63 2.32 7.04
C VAL A 33 -3.75 2.49 8.06
N TYR A 34 -4.97 2.71 7.59
CA TYR A 34 -6.16 2.75 8.43
C TYR A 34 -6.79 1.36 8.51
N GLN A 35 -6.65 0.67 9.63
CA GLN A 35 -7.29 -0.64 9.84
C GLN A 35 -8.65 -0.47 10.48
N PHE A 36 -9.65 -1.16 9.94
CA PHE A 36 -11.00 -1.19 10.49
C PHE A 36 -11.65 -2.55 10.33
N SER A 37 -12.67 -2.80 11.15
CA SER A 37 -13.47 -4.02 11.09
C SER A 37 -14.94 -3.72 11.26
N GLU A 38 -15.78 -4.48 10.57
CA GLU A 38 -17.23 -4.40 10.65
C GLU A 38 -17.79 -5.78 11.00
N THR A 39 -18.68 -5.85 11.98
CA THR A 39 -19.38 -7.09 12.34
C THR A 39 -20.82 -7.02 11.87
N HIS A 40 -21.25 -8.01 11.10
CA HIS A 40 -22.58 -8.12 10.53
C HIS A 40 -23.26 -9.41 10.99
N TYR A 41 -24.58 -9.33 11.21
CA TYR A 41 -25.43 -10.49 11.45
C TYR A 41 -26.13 -10.87 10.15
N LEU A 42 -25.75 -12.02 9.58
CA LEU A 42 -26.24 -12.47 8.27
C LEU A 42 -27.11 -13.72 8.43
N PRO A 43 -28.26 -13.79 7.74
CA PRO A 43 -29.12 -14.97 7.82
C PRO A 43 -28.42 -16.21 7.25
N ALA A 44 -28.78 -17.39 7.78
CA ALA A 44 -28.21 -18.65 7.32
C ALA A 44 -28.40 -18.90 5.80
N SER A 45 -29.47 -18.33 5.21
CA SER A 45 -29.77 -18.38 3.78
C SER A 45 -28.78 -17.58 2.92
N GLN A 46 -28.12 -16.56 3.48
CA GLN A 46 -27.09 -15.78 2.79
C GLN A 46 -25.72 -16.46 2.88
N VAL A 47 -25.39 -17.07 4.02
CA VAL A 47 -24.07 -17.69 4.29
C VAL A 47 -23.95 -19.10 3.68
N THR A 48 -24.14 -19.15 2.37
CA THR A 48 -24.03 -20.32 1.50
C THR A 48 -22.57 -20.72 1.26
N GLN A 49 -22.36 -21.89 0.63
CA GLN A 49 -21.02 -22.30 0.21
C GLN A 49 -20.42 -21.36 -0.86
N SER A 50 -21.25 -20.85 -1.77
CA SER A 50 -20.82 -19.86 -2.78
C SER A 50 -20.44 -18.54 -2.14
N TYR A 51 -21.18 -18.08 -1.12
CA TYR A 51 -20.83 -16.88 -0.37
C TYR A 51 -19.47 -17.04 0.32
N LYS A 52 -19.23 -18.16 1.02
CA LYS A 52 -17.92 -18.44 1.63
C LYS A 52 -16.78 -18.49 0.60
N ALA A 53 -17.05 -19.04 -0.60
CA ALA A 53 -16.08 -19.04 -1.69
C ALA A 53 -15.81 -17.61 -2.22
N ALA A 54 -16.82 -16.75 -2.30
CA ALA A 54 -16.63 -15.34 -2.66
C ALA A 54 -15.74 -14.61 -1.66
N LEU A 55 -15.99 -14.78 -0.35
CA LEU A 55 -15.12 -14.23 0.70
C LEU A 55 -13.68 -14.72 0.58
N PHE A 56 -13.49 -16.02 0.31
CA PHE A 56 -12.17 -16.58 0.07
C PHE A 56 -11.47 -15.94 -1.14
N GLN A 57 -12.17 -15.79 -2.28
CA GLN A 57 -11.59 -15.23 -3.51
C GLN A 57 -11.29 -13.73 -3.40
N LEU A 58 -12.09 -12.99 -2.64
CA LEU A 58 -11.90 -11.55 -2.42
C LEU A 58 -10.82 -11.26 -1.37
N THR A 59 -10.50 -12.21 -0.49
CA THR A 59 -9.46 -12.01 0.52
C THR A 59 -8.12 -11.72 -0.16
N GLY A 60 -7.44 -10.65 0.27
CA GLY A 60 -6.21 -10.18 -0.35
C GLY A 60 -6.42 -9.42 -1.67
N LYS A 61 -7.65 -8.99 -1.98
CA LYS A 61 -7.94 -8.09 -3.10
C LYS A 61 -8.16 -6.66 -2.63
N VAL A 62 -7.90 -5.73 -3.53
CA VAL A 62 -8.16 -4.31 -3.36
C VAL A 62 -9.45 -3.93 -4.11
N ASN A 63 -10.22 -3.00 -3.57
CA ASN A 63 -11.46 -2.55 -4.18
C ASN A 63 -11.24 -1.93 -5.58
N SER A 64 -11.99 -2.39 -6.58
CA SER A 64 -12.03 -1.77 -7.92
C SER A 64 -12.93 -0.54 -8.00
N ASP A 65 -13.85 -0.39 -7.04
CA ASP A 65 -14.86 0.67 -6.94
C ASP A 65 -14.76 1.33 -5.57
N SER A 66 -15.39 2.49 -5.37
CA SER A 66 -15.42 3.12 -4.05
C SER A 66 -16.03 2.18 -3.00
N PHE A 67 -15.39 2.05 -1.84
CA PHE A 67 -15.85 1.18 -0.77
C PHE A 67 -15.66 1.88 0.58
N ARG A 68 -16.74 2.06 1.35
CA ARG A 68 -16.72 2.66 2.70
C ARG A 68 -16.00 4.03 2.77
N GLY A 69 -16.21 4.86 1.76
CA GLY A 69 -15.60 6.19 1.66
C GLY A 69 -14.15 6.18 1.15
N LEU A 70 -13.57 5.02 0.87
CA LEU A 70 -12.26 4.86 0.22
C LEU A 70 -12.45 4.78 -1.29
N ALA A 71 -11.57 5.43 -2.05
CA ALA A 71 -11.59 5.40 -3.51
C ALA A 71 -11.14 4.02 -4.04
N ALA A 72 -11.38 3.77 -5.33
CA ALA A 72 -10.85 2.57 -5.99
C ALA A 72 -9.32 2.48 -5.80
N GLY A 73 -8.82 1.31 -5.41
CA GLY A 73 -7.39 1.10 -5.15
C GLY A 73 -6.95 1.35 -3.70
N GLU A 74 -7.84 1.79 -2.81
CA GLU A 74 -7.46 2.22 -1.45
C GLU A 74 -7.82 1.22 -0.34
N CYS A 75 -8.78 0.33 -0.54
CA CYS A 75 -9.27 -0.62 0.46
C CYS A 75 -8.84 -2.06 0.15
N LEU A 76 -7.98 -2.63 0.99
CA LEU A 76 -7.61 -4.05 0.98
C LEU A 76 -8.54 -4.84 1.89
N PHE A 77 -9.14 -5.90 1.37
CA PHE A 77 -9.89 -6.86 2.19
C PHE A 77 -8.94 -7.88 2.81
N LEU A 78 -8.82 -7.85 4.14
CA LEU A 78 -7.94 -8.73 4.92
C LEU A 78 -8.59 -10.08 5.23
N GLY A 79 -9.88 -10.22 4.96
CA GLY A 79 -10.64 -11.44 5.17
C GLY A 79 -11.79 -11.25 6.17
N ALA A 80 -12.57 -12.32 6.32
CA ALA A 80 -13.70 -12.38 7.22
C ALA A 80 -13.61 -13.63 8.10
N SER A 81 -14.09 -13.51 9.34
CA SER A 81 -14.14 -14.59 10.31
C SER A 81 -15.46 -14.53 11.06
N GLY A 82 -16.11 -15.67 11.29
CA GLY A 82 -17.41 -15.69 11.96
C GLY A 82 -17.91 -17.08 12.30
N SER A 83 -19.01 -17.10 13.07
CA SER A 83 -19.67 -18.34 13.52
C SER A 83 -21.19 -18.16 13.55
N ARG A 84 -21.92 -19.26 13.47
CA ARG A 84 -23.37 -19.26 13.76
C ARG A 84 -23.62 -18.96 15.22
N ARG A 85 -24.69 -18.20 15.50
CA ARG A 85 -25.14 -17.84 16.84
C ARG A 85 -26.14 -18.85 17.43
N GLY A 86 -25.93 -20.12 17.14
CA GLY A 86 -26.77 -21.21 17.63
C GLY A 86 -26.66 -22.46 16.75
N THR A 87 -27.52 -23.43 17.00
CA THR A 87 -27.57 -24.73 16.30
C THR A 87 -28.83 -24.92 15.46
N GLY A 88 -29.76 -23.96 15.49
CA GLY A 88 -30.93 -23.92 14.64
C GLY A 88 -30.56 -23.73 13.17
N PRO A 89 -31.37 -24.25 12.24
CA PRO A 89 -31.09 -24.15 10.81
C PRO A 89 -31.05 -22.71 10.31
N ASP A 90 -31.88 -21.85 10.91
CA ASP A 90 -32.11 -20.44 10.54
C ASP A 90 -31.33 -19.44 11.41
N ASP A 91 -30.53 -19.92 12.37
CA ASP A 91 -29.78 -19.03 13.25
C ASP A 91 -28.76 -18.22 12.46
N ASP A 92 -28.72 -16.91 12.73
CA ASP A 92 -27.82 -15.97 12.07
C ASP A 92 -26.35 -16.32 12.29
N TRP A 93 -25.53 -15.92 11.32
CA TRP A 93 -24.09 -15.86 11.44
C TRP A 93 -23.67 -14.49 11.93
N GLU A 94 -22.76 -14.46 12.90
CA GLU A 94 -22.00 -13.27 13.25
C GLU A 94 -20.67 -13.32 12.51
N ILE A 95 -20.49 -12.43 11.54
CA ILE A 95 -19.28 -12.38 10.71
C ILE A 95 -18.62 -11.02 10.85
N THR A 96 -17.35 -11.04 11.24
CA THR A 96 -16.47 -9.88 11.31
C THR A 96 -15.57 -9.82 10.09
N PHE A 97 -15.66 -8.72 9.34
CA PHE A 97 -14.85 -8.39 8.18
C PHE A 97 -13.72 -7.46 8.60
N ARG A 98 -12.54 -7.64 8.02
CA ARG A 98 -11.36 -6.83 8.32
C ARG A 98 -10.84 -6.18 7.06
N PHE A 99 -10.53 -4.90 7.15
CA PHE A 99 -10.07 -4.10 6.04
C PHE A 99 -8.87 -3.25 6.44
N ALA A 100 -8.09 -2.86 5.44
CA ALA A 100 -7.07 -1.85 5.57
C ALA A 100 -7.21 -0.80 4.46
N GLY A 101 -7.22 0.47 4.82
CA GLY A 101 -7.21 1.62 3.93
C GLY A 101 -5.80 2.17 3.76
N SER A 102 -5.38 2.44 2.54
CA SER A 102 -4.16 3.18 2.20
C SER A 102 -4.49 4.17 1.09
N PRO A 103 -4.22 5.47 1.24
CA PRO A 103 -4.63 6.47 0.25
C PRO A 103 -3.81 6.35 -1.03
N ASN A 104 -4.47 6.55 -2.16
CA ASN A 104 -3.80 6.78 -3.44
C ASN A 104 -3.02 8.09 -3.37
N ARG A 105 -1.87 8.14 -4.05
CA ARG A 105 -1.01 9.32 -4.10
C ARG A 105 -0.74 9.71 -5.54
N THR A 106 -0.82 10.99 -5.82
CA THR A 106 -0.53 11.56 -7.13
C THR A 106 0.49 12.66 -7.03
N ASN A 107 1.18 12.96 -8.13
CA ASN A 107 2.16 14.05 -8.23
C ASN A 107 3.28 13.96 -7.17
N LEU A 108 3.66 12.74 -6.78
CA LEU A 108 4.83 12.55 -5.93
C LEU A 108 6.10 12.96 -6.70
N THR A 109 7.09 13.42 -5.95
CA THR A 109 8.39 13.84 -6.49
C THR A 109 9.50 13.14 -5.71
N LEU A 110 10.47 12.59 -6.45
CA LEU A 110 11.68 12.00 -5.91
C LEU A 110 12.89 12.47 -6.71
N GLY A 111 13.68 13.36 -6.12
CA GLY A 111 14.76 14.03 -6.83
C GLY A 111 14.22 14.85 -8.00
N SER A 112 14.70 14.59 -9.21
CA SER A 112 14.21 15.21 -10.45
C SER A 112 13.03 14.47 -11.06
N ILE A 113 12.67 13.29 -10.57
CA ILE A 113 11.55 12.50 -11.07
C ILE A 113 10.27 13.05 -10.45
N THR A 114 9.39 13.60 -11.29
CA THR A 114 8.13 14.24 -10.88
C THR A 114 6.95 13.51 -11.52
N GLY A 115 5.73 13.81 -11.06
CA GLY A 115 4.51 13.22 -11.64
C GLY A 115 4.35 11.73 -11.34
N ILE A 116 4.89 11.27 -10.21
CA ILE A 116 4.77 9.88 -9.80
C ILE A 116 3.39 9.67 -9.16
N ASP A 117 2.58 8.84 -9.80
CA ASP A 117 1.26 8.42 -9.32
C ASP A 117 1.30 6.96 -8.88
N LYS A 118 0.63 6.64 -7.77
CA LYS A 118 0.67 5.31 -7.16
C LYS A 118 -0.61 5.06 -6.36
N LYS A 119 -1.21 3.89 -6.51
CA LYS A 119 -2.30 3.43 -5.66
C LYS A 119 -1.82 3.05 -4.26
N GLY A 120 -2.72 3.10 -3.29
CA GLY A 120 -2.40 2.87 -1.87
C GLY A 120 -1.71 1.54 -1.57
N TRP A 121 -1.99 0.51 -2.37
CA TRP A 121 -1.50 -0.87 -2.18
C TRP A 121 -0.56 -1.37 -3.28
N GLU A 122 -0.10 -0.49 -4.16
CA GLU A 122 1.00 -0.86 -5.06
C GLU A 122 2.32 -0.88 -4.29
N TYR A 123 3.39 -1.41 -4.88
CA TYR A 123 4.75 -1.34 -4.34
C TYR A 123 5.60 -0.38 -5.18
N LEU A 124 6.25 0.60 -4.55
CA LEU A 124 7.08 1.60 -5.25
C LEU A 124 8.52 1.36 -4.84
N TRP A 125 9.39 1.18 -5.82
CA TRP A 125 10.82 1.04 -5.59
C TRP A 125 11.61 1.91 -6.56
N VAL A 126 12.83 2.24 -6.17
CA VAL A 126 13.64 3.27 -6.81
C VAL A 126 14.96 2.66 -7.23
N ARG A 127 15.36 2.93 -8.46
CA ARG A 127 16.72 2.64 -8.93
C ARG A 127 17.57 3.88 -8.80
N TYR A 128 18.76 3.72 -8.23
CA TYR A 128 19.75 4.78 -8.07
C TYR A 128 20.95 4.55 -9.00
N ALA A 129 21.60 5.63 -9.40
CA ALA A 129 22.88 5.60 -10.12
C ALA A 129 23.82 6.70 -9.59
N ASP A 130 25.10 6.57 -9.91
CA ASP A 130 26.08 7.63 -9.62
C ASP A 130 25.84 8.83 -10.53
N ALA A 131 25.83 10.00 -9.92
CA ALA A 131 25.77 11.29 -10.59
C ALA A 131 26.88 12.20 -10.04
N GLU A 132 27.51 12.97 -10.91
CA GLU A 132 28.48 13.97 -10.49
C GLU A 132 27.75 15.17 -9.87
N ASP A 133 28.04 15.47 -8.61
CA ASP A 133 27.66 16.74 -8.02
C ASP A 133 28.76 17.76 -8.31
N THR A 134 28.53 18.58 -9.33
CA THR A 134 29.51 19.58 -9.79
C THR A 134 29.82 20.65 -8.74
N ALA A 135 28.94 20.87 -7.76
CA ALA A 135 29.15 21.86 -6.71
C ALA A 135 30.08 21.34 -5.62
N SER A 136 29.95 20.07 -5.23
CA SER A 136 30.82 19.42 -4.24
C SER A 136 32.01 18.68 -4.84
N LYS A 137 32.02 18.51 -6.18
CA LYS A 137 33.01 17.72 -6.94
C LYS A 137 33.14 16.28 -6.47
N THR A 138 32.02 15.67 -6.10
CA THR A 138 31.94 14.27 -5.66
C THR A 138 30.87 13.50 -6.43
N LEU A 139 31.01 12.18 -6.51
CA LEU A 139 29.94 11.31 -6.98
C LEU A 139 28.92 11.08 -5.86
N VAL A 140 27.65 11.21 -6.19
CA VAL A 140 26.51 10.97 -5.30
C VAL A 140 25.53 9.99 -5.93
N LYS A 141 24.86 9.19 -5.11
CA LYS A 141 23.71 8.39 -5.58
C LYS A 141 22.49 9.27 -5.74
N GLN A 142 21.90 9.26 -6.92
CA GLN A 142 20.65 9.95 -7.22
C GLN A 142 19.62 8.98 -7.82
N PRO A 143 18.32 9.19 -7.54
CA PRO A 143 17.26 8.41 -8.15
C PRO A 143 17.23 8.65 -9.66
N VAL A 144 17.25 7.56 -10.45
CA VAL A 144 17.21 7.62 -11.92
C VAL A 144 15.96 7.01 -12.52
N ALA A 145 15.29 6.13 -11.78
CA ALA A 145 14.00 5.58 -12.17
C ALA A 145 13.17 5.20 -10.95
N VAL A 146 11.85 5.30 -11.09
CA VAL A 146 10.86 4.80 -10.14
C VAL A 146 10.02 3.75 -10.82
N TYR A 147 9.78 2.65 -10.13
CA TYR A 147 8.98 1.53 -10.60
C TYR A 147 7.81 1.34 -9.64
N ILE A 148 6.64 1.08 -10.21
CA ILE A 148 5.40 0.86 -9.46
C ILE A 148 4.86 -0.50 -9.87
N GLU A 149 4.75 -1.39 -8.90
CA GLU A 149 4.32 -2.77 -9.11
C GLU A 149 2.97 -3.02 -8.46
N LYS A 150 2.08 -3.66 -9.22
CA LYS A 150 0.80 -4.12 -8.71
C LYS A 150 1.00 -5.44 -7.96
N VAL A 151 1.05 -5.36 -6.63
CA VAL A 151 1.26 -6.53 -5.75
C VAL A 151 -0.03 -7.15 -5.22
N TYR A 152 -1.15 -6.42 -5.32
CA TYR A 152 -2.49 -6.94 -5.03
C TYR A 152 -3.39 -6.82 -6.27
N GLN A 153 -4.22 -7.83 -6.49
CA GLN A 153 -5.22 -7.79 -7.55
C GLN A 153 -6.42 -6.92 -7.11
N GLU A 154 -7.05 -6.28 -8.09
CA GLU A 154 -8.27 -5.50 -7.87
C GLU A 154 -9.50 -6.37 -8.13
N ALA A 155 -10.56 -6.18 -7.35
CA ALA A 155 -11.84 -6.84 -7.54
C ALA A 155 -12.99 -5.97 -7.02
N SER A 156 -14.18 -6.18 -7.58
CA SER A 156 -15.39 -5.57 -7.04
C SER A 156 -15.73 -6.21 -5.69
N PHE A 157 -16.00 -5.38 -4.68
CA PHE A 157 -16.38 -5.85 -3.34
C PHE A 157 -17.88 -6.11 -3.21
N SER A 158 -18.64 -6.05 -4.30
CA SER A 158 -20.06 -6.43 -4.33
C SER A 158 -20.31 -7.84 -3.79
N GLY A 159 -19.38 -8.78 -4.00
CA GLY A 159 -19.46 -10.15 -3.49
C GLY A 159 -19.25 -10.31 -1.98
N LEU A 160 -18.95 -9.23 -1.23
CA LEU A 160 -18.96 -9.25 0.23
C LEU A 160 -20.38 -9.18 0.79
N GLU A 161 -21.32 -8.63 0.01
CA GLU A 161 -22.75 -8.48 0.34
C GLU A 161 -23.00 -7.73 1.68
N ILE A 162 -22.22 -6.65 1.91
CA ILE A 162 -22.31 -5.76 3.09
C ILE A 162 -22.23 -4.27 2.72
#